data_AF-X0ZZJ7-F1
#
_entry.id   AF-X0ZZJ7-F1
#
_cell.length_a   1.000
_cell.length_b   1.000
_cell.length_c   1.000
_cell.angle_alpha   90.00
_cell.angle_beta   90.00
_cell.angle_gamma   90.00
#
_symmetry.space_group_name_H-M   'P 1'
#
loop_
_entity.id
_entity.type
_entity.pdbx_description
1 polymer ?
#
loop_
_entity_poly.entity_id
_entity_poly.type
_entity_poly.pdbx_seq_one_letter_code
_entity_poly.pdbx_strand_id
1 'polypeptide(L)'
;FYQVQEGDRFNTYEGLALWRIIAIIDGGATDSFNDSLAASGYNIILKNSLGETVNLNAVDIARNDSIILAAEKNAVFLSGSDAPLKLVGPGVVSLEMIGGIIEIRLGL
;
A
#
# COMPACT_ATOMS: atom_id res chain seq x y z
N PHE A 1 -8.29 7.49 3.97
CA PHE A 1 -7.22 8.50 3.97
C PHE A 1 -6.33 8.28 5.19
N TYR A 2 -5.09 8.75 5.16
CA TYR A 2 -4.14 8.69 6.27
C TYR A 2 -3.34 9.99 6.38
N GLN A 3 -3.07 10.46 7.60
CA GLN A 3 -2.29 11.67 7.82
C GLN A 3 -0.83 11.33 8.11
N VAL A 4 0.08 11.94 7.37
CA VAL A 4 1.53 11.80 7.54
C VAL A 4 2.11 13.15 7.95
N GLN A 5 2.90 13.17 9.02
CA GLN A 5 3.68 14.35 9.39
C GLN A 5 4.98 14.37 8.58
N GLU A 6 5.18 15.44 7.82
CA GLU A 6 6.39 15.69 7.04
C GLU A 6 6.96 17.06 7.41
N GLY A 7 8.05 17.06 8.19
CA GLY A 7 8.53 18.27 8.84
C GLY A 7 7.48 18.85 9.80
N ASP A 8 7.19 20.13 9.64
CA ASP A 8 6.23 20.87 10.47
C ASP A 8 4.78 20.82 9.95
N ARG A 9 4.50 19.99 8.94
CA ARG A 9 3.18 19.93 8.29
C ARG A 9 2.58 18.53 8.35
N PHE A 10 1.26 18.47 8.48
CA PHE A 10 0.49 17.25 8.27
C PHE A 10 -0.07 17.26 6.84
N ASN A 11 0.19 16.17 6.10
CA ASN A 11 -0.37 15.93 4.78
C ASN A 11 -1.38 14.79 4.84
N THR A 12 -2.51 14.95 4.17
CA THR A 12 -3.54 13.92 4.05
C THR A 12 -3.33 13.16 2.76
N TYR A 13 -3.11 11.86 2.86
CA TYR A 13 -2.97 10.96 1.72
C TYR A 13 -4.25 10.15 1.54
N GLU A 14 -4.72 10.02 0.30
CA GLU A 14 -6.00 9.38 -0.03
C GLU A 14 -5.83 8.36 -1.16
N GLY A 15 -6.56 7.25 -1.06
CA GLY A 15 -6.49 6.15 -2.03
C GLY A 15 -7.20 4.89 -1.53
N LEU A 16 -6.84 3.75 -2.11
CA LEU A 16 -7.50 2.47 -1.87
C LEU A 16 -6.75 1.64 -0.82
N ALA A 17 -7.48 0.95 0.04
CA ALA A 17 -6.90 -0.01 0.98
C ALA A 17 -6.11 -1.09 0.23
N LEU A 18 -4.87 -1.36 0.66
CA LEU A 18 -3.97 -2.28 -0.02
C LEU A 18 -4.61 -3.67 -0.16
N TRP A 19 -5.30 -4.15 0.88
CA TRP A 19 -5.95 -5.45 0.88
C TRP A 19 -6.98 -5.61 -0.24
N ARG A 20 -7.65 -4.53 -0.67
CA ARG A 20 -8.62 -4.60 -1.78
C ARG A 20 -7.95 -4.77 -3.13
N ILE A 21 -6.71 -4.27 -3.28
CA ILE A 21 -5.91 -4.50 -4.49
C ILE A 21 -5.40 -5.93 -4.49
N ILE A 22 -4.93 -6.42 -3.35
CA ILE A 22 -4.49 -7.81 -3.19
C ILE A 22 -5.65 -8.79 -3.42
N ALA A 23 -6.86 -8.44 -3.00
CA ALA A 23 -8.07 -9.23 -3.24
C ALA A 23 -8.33 -9.49 -4.73
N ILE A 24 -7.98 -8.54 -5.61
CA ILE A 24 -8.06 -8.75 -7.06
C ILE A 24 -7.05 -9.82 -7.50
N ILE A 25 -5.86 -9.86 -6.89
CA ILE A 25 -4.76 -10.76 -7.28
C ILE A 25 -4.99 -12.18 -6.75
N ASP A 26 -5.37 -12.34 -5.47
CA ASP A 26 -5.52 -13.66 -4.83
C ASP A 26 -6.96 -14.18 -4.79
N GLY A 27 -7.94 -13.32 -5.07
CA GLY A 27 -9.37 -13.60 -4.99
C GLY A 27 -10.19 -13.22 -6.21
N GLY A 28 -9.62 -12.47 -7.17
CA GLY A 28 -10.28 -12.09 -8.43
C GLY A 28 -11.19 -10.86 -8.39
N ALA A 29 -11.45 -10.24 -7.23
CA ALA A 29 -12.29 -9.05 -7.08
C ALA A 29 -11.91 -8.24 -5.83
N THR A 30 -12.33 -6.98 -5.76
CA THR A 30 -11.92 -6.06 -4.66
C THR A 30 -12.42 -6.46 -3.27
N ASP A 31 -13.39 -7.35 -3.17
CA ASP A 31 -14.02 -7.82 -1.93
C ASP A 31 -13.70 -9.29 -1.60
N SER A 32 -12.99 -10.00 -2.49
CA SER A 32 -12.78 -11.44 -2.43
C SER A 32 -11.41 -11.88 -1.90
N PHE A 33 -10.77 -11.07 -1.05
CA PHE A 33 -9.46 -11.36 -0.45
C PHE A 33 -9.37 -12.80 0.09
N ASN A 34 -8.32 -13.51 -0.27
CA ASN A 34 -8.15 -14.91 0.10
C ASN A 34 -7.57 -15.04 1.51
N ASP A 35 -8.44 -14.94 2.53
CA ASP A 35 -8.05 -14.98 3.95
C ASP A 35 -7.29 -16.28 4.32
N SER A 36 -7.64 -17.42 3.71
CA SER A 36 -6.93 -18.69 3.92
C SER A 36 -5.51 -18.66 3.37
N LEU A 37 -5.30 -18.08 2.18
CA LEU A 37 -3.97 -17.92 1.61
C LEU A 37 -3.16 -16.91 2.43
N ALA A 38 -3.76 -15.78 2.84
CA ALA A 38 -3.09 -14.79 3.67
C ALA A 38 -2.65 -15.34 5.03
N ALA A 39 -3.44 -16.22 5.64
CA ALA A 39 -3.07 -16.92 6.88
C ALA A 39 -1.83 -17.82 6.75
N SER A 40 -1.43 -18.21 5.52
CA SER A 40 -0.16 -18.91 5.29
C SER A 40 1.08 -17.99 5.40
N GLY A 41 0.88 -16.67 5.47
CA GLY A 41 1.94 -15.68 5.71
C GLY A 41 2.76 -15.31 4.48
N TYR A 42 2.18 -15.36 3.27
CA TYR A 42 2.87 -14.91 2.06
C TYR A 42 3.25 -13.43 2.14
N ASN A 43 4.27 -13.04 1.37
CA ASN A 43 4.70 -11.65 1.30
C ASN A 43 3.95 -10.90 0.21
N ILE A 44 3.44 -9.71 0.53
CA ILE A 44 3.03 -8.71 -0.45
C ILE A 44 4.25 -7.86 -0.75
N ILE A 45 4.69 -7.86 -2.01
CA ILE A 45 5.90 -7.16 -2.44
C ILE A 45 5.49 -5.97 -3.29
N LEU A 46 5.84 -4.77 -2.82
CA LEU A 46 5.69 -3.52 -3.54
C LEU A 46 7.05 -3.10 -4.09
N LYS A 47 7.09 -2.66 -5.34
CA LYS A 47 8.33 -2.18 -5.97
C LYS A 47 8.10 -0.85 -6.68
N ASN A 48 9.02 0.09 -6.47
CA ASN A 48 9.00 1.38 -7.15
C ASN A 48 9.85 1.43 -8.42
N SER A 49 9.73 2.53 -9.17
CA SER A 49 10.48 2.77 -10.42
C SER A 49 11.99 2.88 -10.24
N LEU A 50 12.47 3.11 -9.00
CA LEU A 50 13.89 3.13 -8.64
C LEU A 50 14.43 1.73 -8.28
N GLY A 51 13.56 0.72 -8.21
CA GLY A 51 13.91 -0.67 -7.87
C GLY A 51 13.90 -0.98 -6.38
N GLU A 52 13.51 -0.03 -5.52
CA GLU A 52 13.33 -0.26 -4.08
C GLU A 52 12.10 -1.15 -3.84
N THR A 53 12.19 -2.01 -2.83
CA THR A 53 11.12 -2.94 -2.47
C THR A 53 10.74 -2.86 -1.00
N VAL A 54 9.46 -3.05 -0.73
CA VAL A 54 8.90 -3.25 0.60
C VAL A 54 8.16 -4.58 0.62
N ASN A 55 8.39 -5.38 1.66
CA ASN A 55 7.75 -6.67 1.86
C ASN A 55 6.84 -6.56 3.08
N LEU A 56 5.55 -6.79 2.88
CA LEU A 56 4.52 -6.73 3.91
C LEU A 56 3.97 -8.14 4.13
N ASN A 57 3.76 -8.53 5.39
CA ASN A 57 3.13 -9.82 5.67
C ASN A 57 1.63 -9.74 5.34
N ALA A 58 1.12 -10.71 4.56
CA ALA A 58 -0.29 -10.77 4.21
C ALA A 58 -1.23 -10.77 5.43
N VAL A 59 -0.79 -11.33 6.56
CA VAL A 59 -1.56 -11.35 7.82
C VAL A 59 -1.82 -9.93 8.34
N ASP A 60 -0.85 -9.03 8.24
CA ASP A 60 -0.97 -7.65 8.74
C ASP A 60 -1.81 -6.76 7.81
N ILE A 61 -1.89 -7.15 6.53
CA ILE A 61 -2.65 -6.45 5.50
C ILE A 61 -4.09 -6.95 5.41
N ALA A 62 -4.36 -8.21 5.77
CA ALA A 62 -5.67 -8.83 5.64
C ALA A 62 -6.78 -7.95 6.24
N ARG A 63 -7.74 -7.56 5.38
CA ARG A 63 -8.91 -6.73 5.75
C ARG A 63 -8.57 -5.41 6.47
N ASN A 64 -7.36 -4.89 6.29
CA ASN A 64 -6.90 -3.67 6.96
C ASN A 64 -7.16 -2.42 6.10
N ASP A 65 -8.25 -1.71 6.39
CA ASP A 65 -8.61 -0.48 5.66
C ASP A 65 -7.68 0.71 5.92
N SER A 66 -6.76 0.62 6.88
CA SER A 66 -5.90 1.74 7.28
C SER A 66 -4.59 1.81 6.51
N ILE A 67 -4.11 0.70 5.94
CA ILE A 67 -2.93 0.67 5.06
C ILE A 67 -3.41 0.82 3.63
N ILE A 68 -3.04 1.92 2.99
CA ILE A 68 -3.56 2.34 1.68
C ILE A 68 -2.43 2.50 0.67
N LEU A 69 -2.76 2.27 -0.60
CA LEU A 69 -2.05 2.84 -1.73
C LEU A 69 -2.72 4.16 -2.09
N ALA A 70 -2.07 5.25 -1.68
CA ALA A 70 -2.52 6.60 -1.96
C ALA A 70 -2.28 6.97 -3.43
N ALA A 71 -3.24 7.63 -4.05
CA ALA A 71 -3.15 8.24 -5.37
C ALA A 71 -3.20 9.78 -5.28
N GLU A 72 -3.55 10.32 -4.11
CA GLU A 72 -3.66 11.76 -3.86
C GLU A 72 -2.94 12.17 -2.56
N LYS A 73 -2.46 13.41 -2.54
CA LYS A 73 -1.93 14.13 -1.38
C LYS A 73 -2.60 15.49 -1.30
N ASN A 74 -3.31 15.75 -0.20
CA ASN A 74 -4.10 16.96 0.03
C ASN A 74 -5.09 17.24 -1.11
N ALA A 75 -5.87 16.23 -1.51
CA ALA A 75 -6.85 16.28 -2.61
C ALA A 75 -6.28 16.67 -3.98
N VAL A 76 -4.97 16.44 -4.19
CA VAL A 76 -4.29 16.62 -5.47
C VAL A 76 -3.60 15.32 -5.83
N PHE A 77 -3.72 14.89 -7.10
CA PHE A 77 -3.02 13.69 -7.58
C PHE A 77 -1.51 13.75 -7.29
N LEU A 78 -0.94 12.60 -6.94
CA LEU A 78 0.48 12.49 -6.69
C LEU A 78 1.29 12.90 -7.92
N SER A 79 2.47 13.47 -7.67
CA SER A 79 3.44 13.86 -8.70
C SER A 79 4.86 13.55 -8.24
N GLY A 80 5.83 13.61 -9.16
CA GLY A 80 7.24 13.36 -8.86
C GLY A 80 7.49 11.95 -8.33
N SER A 81 8.29 11.83 -7.28
CA SER A 81 8.69 10.54 -6.68
C SER A 81 7.56 9.80 -5.97
N ASP A 82 6.46 10.46 -5.64
CA ASP A 82 5.32 9.82 -5.00
C ASP A 82 4.37 9.16 -6.03
N ALA A 83 4.37 9.61 -7.29
CA ALA A 83 3.47 9.13 -8.34
C ALA A 83 3.95 7.84 -9.00
N PRO A 84 3.05 6.90 -9.38
CA PRO A 84 1.59 7.07 -9.39
C PRO A 84 0.91 6.68 -8.07
N LEU A 85 1.53 5.83 -7.26
CA LEU A 85 0.99 5.32 -6.01
C LEU A 85 2.06 5.37 -4.90
N LYS A 86 1.62 5.69 -3.68
CA LYS A 86 2.45 5.69 -2.47
C LYS A 86 1.84 4.81 -1.37
N LEU A 87 2.66 3.97 -0.74
CA LEU A 87 2.25 3.24 0.46
C LEU A 87 2.21 4.18 1.66
N VAL A 88 1.08 4.24 2.36
CA VAL A 88 0.96 4.94 3.65
C VAL A 88 -0.01 4.19 4.56
N GLY A 89 0.14 4.34 5.86
CA GLY A 89 -0.77 3.75 6.84
C GLY A 89 -0.15 3.64 8.23
N PRO A 90 -0.96 3.34 9.25
CA PRO A 90 -0.45 3.07 10.59
C PRO A 90 0.34 1.75 10.57
N GLY A 91 1.43 1.70 11.35
CA GLY A 91 2.27 0.51 11.46
C GLY A 91 3.29 0.31 10.32
N VAL A 92 3.17 1.06 9.22
CA VAL A 92 4.22 1.16 8.19
C VAL A 92 5.26 2.16 8.69
N VAL A 93 6.52 1.78 8.84
CA VAL A 93 7.54 2.76 9.25
C VAL A 93 7.83 3.73 8.10
N SER A 94 8.26 4.95 8.40
CA SER A 94 8.41 6.00 7.38
C SER A 94 9.32 5.61 6.20
N LEU A 95 10.35 4.79 6.43
CA LEU A 95 11.25 4.28 5.39
C LEU A 95 10.57 3.27 4.44
N GLU A 96 9.47 2.64 4.87
CA GLU A 96 8.68 1.71 4.07
C GLU A 96 7.54 2.41 3.31
N MET A 97 7.26 3.70 3.58
CA MET A 97 6.24 4.50 2.88
C MET A 97 6.71 4.95 1.48
N ILE A 98 7.14 3.98 0.67
CA ILE A 98 7.70 4.22 -0.66
C ILE A 98 6.63 4.80 -1.59
N GLY A 99 7.06 5.80 -2.36
CA GLY A 99 6.32 6.36 -3.49
C GLY A 99 6.73 5.70 -4.79
N GLY A 100 6.01 6.01 -5.87
CA GLY A 100 6.41 5.58 -7.21
C GLY A 100 6.23 4.09 -7.46
N ILE A 101 5.27 3.46 -6.78
CA ILE A 101 4.99 2.04 -6.90
C ILE A 101 4.48 1.73 -8.32
N ILE A 102 5.17 0.79 -9.00
CA ILE A 102 4.86 0.36 -10.37
C ILE A 102 4.56 -1.15 -10.46
N GLU A 103 4.84 -1.91 -9.40
CA GLU A 103 4.63 -3.35 -9.36
C GLU A 103 4.14 -3.76 -7.97
N ILE A 104 3.12 -4.63 -7.96
CA ILE A 104 2.55 -5.28 -6.79
C ILE A 104 2.50 -6.77 -7.11
N ARG A 105 3.11 -7.62 -6.27
CA ARG A 105 3.09 -9.07 -6.47
C ARG A 105 3.00 -9.83 -5.15
N LEU A 106 2.62 -11.09 -5.24
CA LEU A 106 2.62 -12.01 -4.11
C LEU A 106 3.89 -12.87 -4.17
N GLY A 107 4.62 -12.95 -3.07
CA GLY A 107 5.70 -13.91 -2.84
C GLY A 107 5.15 -15.08 -2.04
N LEU A 108 4.73 -16.12 -2.78
CA LEU A 108 4.21 -17.39 -2.24
C LEU A 108 5.32 -18.33 -1.77
#